data_AF-A0A7C7CXY4-F1
#
_entry.id   AF-A0A7C7CXY4-F1
#
_cell.length_a   1.000
_cell.length_b   1.000
_cell.length_c   1.000
_cell.angle_alpha   90.00
_cell.angle_beta   90.00
_cell.angle_gamma   90.00
#
_symmetry.space_group_name_H-M   'P 1'
#
loop_
_entity.id
_entity.type
_entity.pdbx_description
1 polymer ?
#
loop_
_entity_poly.entity_id
_entity_poly.type
_entity_poly.pdbx_seq_one_letter_code
_entity_poly.pdbx_strand_id
1 'polypeptide(L)'
;MKKLSKLTILLLALMILGTGTIVFAEEYKSYGSYQEALEAYKEAKYKRIRKIKEPIIIEAEDFINEGMEREPRTGEIPKVEIVADESANGGKYVTNWKERYHYLEYKVTVPETGLYSLTFRYRIPRSERETGFFVRGMSVNDVEPFAQAGRLTLPKGETMPGSAQILGDPYFDWTVQKVKGQIDQYLEEPYLFYFEAGKEYTVRLTSRGGGIDFDYFAITEAHKPTPKALVGLKRMWEMLMASFKAPKK
;
A
#
# COMPACT_ATOMS: atom_id res chain seq x y z
N MET A 1 -38.07 -54.12 16.19
CA MET A 1 -37.11 -53.02 15.93
C MET A 1 -36.40 -53.31 14.62
N LYS A 2 -36.64 -52.45 13.61
CA LYS A 2 -36.36 -52.71 12.19
C LYS A 2 -34.88 -52.53 11.87
N LYS A 3 -34.35 -53.45 11.06
CA LYS A 3 -33.01 -53.39 10.43
C LYS A 3 -32.87 -52.06 9.68
N LEU A 4 -32.10 -51.10 10.21
CA LEU A 4 -31.61 -50.01 9.38
C LEU A 4 -30.74 -50.64 8.29
N SER A 5 -31.19 -50.52 7.04
CA SER A 5 -30.53 -51.15 5.91
C SER A 5 -29.14 -50.55 5.73
N LYS A 6 -28.13 -51.38 5.44
CA LYS A 6 -26.75 -50.93 5.13
C LYS A 6 -26.72 -49.87 4.00
N LEU A 7 -27.77 -49.80 3.18
CA LEU A 7 -27.97 -48.81 2.13
C LEU A 7 -28.15 -47.38 2.67
N THR A 8 -28.77 -47.21 3.85
CA THR A 8 -29.01 -45.90 4.46
C THR A 8 -27.73 -45.30 5.04
N ILE A 9 -26.83 -46.13 5.55
CA ILE A 9 -25.50 -45.71 6.04
C ILE A 9 -24.58 -45.37 4.86
N LEU A 10 -24.66 -46.13 3.76
CA LEU A 10 -23.88 -45.86 2.55
C LEU A 10 -24.30 -44.55 1.85
N LEU A 11 -25.61 -44.23 1.83
CA LEU A 11 -26.13 -42.97 1.31
C LEU A 11 -25.75 -41.75 2.16
N LEU A 12 -25.67 -41.91 3.49
CA LEU A 12 -25.18 -40.84 4.37
C LEU A 12 -23.68 -40.57 4.15
N ALA A 13 -22.87 -41.61 3.93
CA ALA A 13 -21.44 -41.47 3.65
C ALA A 13 -21.17 -40.81 2.28
N LEU A 14 -22.01 -41.08 1.28
CA LEU A 14 -21.93 -40.44 -0.05
C LEU A 14 -22.40 -38.97 -0.04
N MET A 15 -23.33 -38.58 0.84
CA MET A 15 -23.69 -37.17 1.01
C MET A 15 -22.58 -36.35 1.68
N ILE A 16 -21.79 -36.95 2.58
CA ILE A 16 -20.65 -36.25 3.22
C ILE A 16 -19.49 -36.04 2.23
N LEU A 17 -19.38 -36.88 1.19
CA LEU A 17 -18.35 -36.77 0.16
C LEU A 17 -18.76 -35.93 -1.07
N GLY A 18 -20.02 -35.50 -1.16
CA GLY A 18 -20.61 -35.00 -2.42
C GLY A 18 -20.68 -33.49 -2.63
N THR A 19 -20.50 -32.64 -1.61
CA THR A 19 -20.72 -31.17 -1.77
C THR A 19 -19.66 -30.29 -1.11
N GLY A 20 -18.64 -30.87 -0.51
CA GLY A 20 -17.58 -30.12 0.14
C GLY A 20 -16.34 -30.00 -0.73
N THR A 21 -16.38 -29.28 -1.85
CA THR A 21 -15.15 -28.60 -2.26
C THR A 21 -14.86 -27.59 -1.16
N ILE A 22 -14.01 -27.99 -0.21
CA ILE A 22 -13.35 -27.05 0.69
C ILE A 22 -12.53 -26.16 -0.25
N VAL A 23 -13.09 -25.01 -0.61
CA VAL A 23 -12.33 -23.94 -1.23
C VAL A 23 -11.40 -23.47 -0.13
N PHE A 24 -10.21 -24.05 -0.07
CA PHE A 24 -9.11 -23.42 0.63
C PHE A 24 -8.92 -22.08 -0.07
N ALA A 25 -9.40 -21.01 0.57
CA ALA A 25 -9.10 -19.67 0.11
C ALA A 25 -7.57 -19.59 0.07
N GLU A 26 -7.01 -19.48 -1.13
CA GLU A 26 -5.57 -19.38 -1.29
C GLU A 26 -5.12 -18.12 -0.55
N GLU A 27 -4.42 -18.34 0.57
CA GLU A 27 -3.96 -17.28 1.46
C GLU A 27 -3.07 -16.31 0.69
N TYR A 28 -3.16 -15.04 1.02
CA TYR A 28 -2.31 -14.03 0.40
C TYR A 28 -0.84 -14.33 0.77
N LYS A 29 0.05 -14.30 -0.22
CA LYS A 29 1.45 -14.69 -0.01
C LYS A 29 2.22 -13.59 0.73
N SER A 30 2.93 -13.98 1.79
CA SER A 30 3.93 -13.14 2.47
C SER A 30 5.32 -13.51 2.00
N TYR A 31 6.16 -12.51 1.75
CA TYR A 31 7.56 -12.67 1.41
C TYR A 31 8.43 -12.05 2.51
N GLY A 32 9.62 -12.60 2.77
CA GLY A 32 10.51 -12.05 3.78
C GLY A 32 11.00 -10.65 3.40
N SER A 33 11.35 -10.45 2.13
CA SER A 33 11.79 -9.15 1.60
C SER A 33 11.12 -8.81 0.26
N TYR A 34 11.11 -7.54 -0.11
CA TYR A 34 10.59 -7.12 -1.42
C TYR A 34 11.40 -7.71 -2.58
N GLN A 35 12.70 -7.96 -2.38
CA GLN A 35 13.53 -8.62 -3.39
C GLN A 35 13.09 -10.07 -3.62
N GLU A 36 12.80 -10.81 -2.56
CA GLU A 36 12.21 -12.15 -2.65
C GLU A 36 10.84 -12.12 -3.35
N ALA A 37 10.00 -11.12 -3.03
CA ALA A 37 8.71 -10.94 -3.71
C ALA A 37 8.90 -10.75 -5.23
N LEU A 38 9.84 -9.89 -5.64
CA LEU A 38 10.14 -9.66 -7.07
C LEU A 38 10.64 -10.93 -7.78
N GLU A 39 11.46 -11.74 -7.11
CA GLU A 39 11.95 -13.01 -7.64
C GLU A 39 10.80 -14.01 -7.81
N ALA A 40 9.96 -14.16 -6.80
CA ALA A 40 8.77 -15.00 -6.87
C ALA A 40 7.79 -14.55 -7.96
N TYR A 41 7.56 -13.23 -8.10
CA TYR A 41 6.71 -12.68 -9.16
C TYR A 41 7.27 -12.99 -10.56
N LYS A 42 8.60 -12.95 -10.71
CA LYS A 42 9.27 -13.26 -11.96
C LYS A 42 9.17 -14.75 -12.28
N GLU A 43 9.39 -15.62 -11.31
CA GLU A 43 9.27 -17.08 -11.46
C GLU A 43 7.84 -17.49 -11.83
N ALA A 44 6.85 -16.90 -11.15
CA ALA A 44 5.43 -17.09 -11.42
C ALA A 44 4.94 -16.39 -12.71
N LYS A 45 5.83 -15.65 -13.40
CA LYS A 45 5.55 -14.90 -14.63
C LYS A 45 4.37 -13.93 -14.49
N TYR A 46 4.23 -13.30 -13.32
CA TYR A 46 3.16 -12.33 -13.08
C TYR A 46 3.28 -11.13 -14.02
N LYS A 47 2.14 -10.81 -14.65
CA LYS A 47 2.05 -9.71 -15.60
C LYS A 47 2.01 -8.37 -14.86
N ARG A 48 2.85 -7.42 -15.28
CA ARG A 48 2.71 -6.02 -14.86
C ARG A 48 1.56 -5.37 -15.60
N ILE A 49 0.63 -4.77 -14.86
CA ILE A 49 -0.48 -4.03 -15.44
C ILE A 49 0.03 -2.65 -15.87
N ARG A 50 0.10 -2.43 -17.19
CA ARG A 50 0.72 -1.24 -17.79
C ARG A 50 -0.28 -0.20 -18.28
N LYS A 51 -1.55 -0.56 -18.31
CA LYS A 51 -2.64 0.31 -18.75
C LYS A 51 -3.87 -0.13 -18.00
N ILE A 52 -4.43 0.75 -17.19
CA ILE A 52 -5.75 0.55 -16.60
C ILE A 52 -6.70 1.49 -17.33
N LYS A 53 -7.93 1.04 -17.60
CA LYS A 53 -8.91 1.89 -18.27
C LYS A 53 -9.25 3.11 -17.40
N GLU A 54 -9.43 2.87 -16.10
CA GLU A 54 -9.75 3.86 -15.08
C GLU A 54 -8.96 3.51 -13.80
N PRO A 55 -8.29 4.47 -13.14
CA PRO A 55 -7.65 4.22 -11.86
C PRO A 55 -8.66 3.65 -10.85
N ILE A 56 -8.26 2.63 -10.11
CA ILE A 56 -9.10 2.07 -9.04
C ILE A 56 -8.81 2.92 -7.81
N ILE A 57 -9.66 3.92 -7.58
CA ILE A 57 -9.56 4.85 -6.46
C ILE A 57 -10.38 4.30 -5.30
N ILE A 58 -9.78 4.31 -4.11
CA ILE A 58 -10.43 3.97 -2.85
C ILE A 58 -10.34 5.21 -1.98
N GLU A 59 -11.48 5.88 -1.80
CA GLU A 59 -11.60 7.09 -0.99
C GLU A 59 -11.24 6.78 0.46
N ALA A 60 -10.55 7.71 1.12
CA ALA A 60 -10.07 7.51 2.47
C ALA A 60 -11.22 7.33 3.46
N GLU A 61 -12.34 8.02 3.26
CA GLU A 61 -13.53 7.97 4.11
C GLU A 61 -14.37 6.70 3.94
N ASP A 62 -14.13 5.90 2.90
CA ASP A 62 -14.85 4.64 2.63
C ASP A 62 -14.25 3.44 3.39
N PHE A 63 -13.53 3.70 4.49
CA PHE A 63 -13.01 2.63 5.34
C PHE A 63 -14.16 1.86 5.99
N ILE A 64 -14.05 0.53 5.99
CA ILE A 64 -15.05 -0.38 6.57
C ILE A 64 -14.83 -0.64 8.05
N ASN A 65 -13.62 -0.35 8.55
CA ASN A 65 -13.24 -0.56 9.94
C ASN A 65 -12.05 0.34 10.31
N GLU A 66 -12.01 0.79 11.56
CA GLU A 66 -10.90 1.53 12.16
C GLU A 66 -10.54 0.91 13.50
N GLY A 67 -9.27 0.98 13.89
CA GLY A 67 -8.85 0.40 15.16
C GLY A 67 -7.35 0.51 15.42
N MET A 68 -6.85 -0.27 16.36
CA MET A 68 -5.44 -0.25 16.73
C MET A 68 -4.81 -1.64 16.64
N GLU A 69 -3.61 -1.76 16.07
CA GLU A 69 -2.84 -3.02 16.12
C GLU A 69 -2.27 -3.30 17.52
N ARG A 70 -2.21 -2.28 18.38
CA ARG A 70 -1.71 -2.36 19.76
C ARG A 70 -2.56 -1.51 20.67
N GLU A 71 -2.66 -1.87 21.94
CA GLU A 71 -3.43 -1.07 22.89
C GLU A 71 -2.98 0.40 22.89
N PRO A 72 -3.94 1.35 22.79
CA PRO A 72 -3.63 2.76 22.82
C PRO A 72 -3.10 3.15 24.20
N ARG A 73 -2.12 4.06 24.24
CA ARG A 73 -1.56 4.55 25.53
C ARG A 73 -2.60 5.20 26.42
N THR A 74 -3.61 5.82 25.82
CA THR A 74 -4.71 6.52 26.51
C THR A 74 -5.80 5.56 26.99
N GLY A 75 -5.78 4.30 26.56
CA GLY A 75 -6.89 3.34 26.77
C GLY A 75 -8.09 3.55 25.84
N GLU A 76 -8.14 4.68 25.13
CA GLU A 76 -9.19 4.98 24.15
C GLU A 76 -8.66 4.81 22.73
N ILE A 77 -9.44 4.13 21.88
CA ILE A 77 -9.12 4.00 20.46
C ILE A 77 -9.24 5.39 19.82
N PRO A 78 -8.15 5.95 19.26
CA PRO A 78 -8.21 7.22 18.55
C PRO A 78 -9.16 7.08 17.36
N LYS A 79 -9.93 8.12 17.08
CA LYS A 79 -10.80 8.17 15.90
C LYS A 79 -10.26 9.14 14.87
N VAL A 80 -10.45 8.77 13.61
CA VAL A 80 -10.27 9.73 12.53
C VAL A 80 -11.48 10.66 12.42
N GLU A 81 -11.31 11.77 11.73
CA GLU A 81 -12.40 12.70 11.40
C GLU A 81 -12.54 12.80 9.89
N ILE A 82 -13.77 12.77 9.39
CA ILE A 82 -14.09 12.97 7.97
C ILE A 82 -14.47 14.43 7.78
N VAL A 83 -13.71 15.15 6.96
CA VAL A 83 -13.87 16.58 6.73
C VAL A 83 -14.26 16.82 5.28
N ALA A 84 -15.25 17.70 5.05
CA ALA A 84 -15.62 18.13 3.72
C ALA A 84 -14.65 19.20 3.20
N ASP A 85 -14.13 19.00 2.00
CA ASP A 85 -13.19 19.91 1.32
C ASP A 85 -13.34 19.71 -0.20
N GLU A 86 -13.81 20.74 -0.91
CA GLU A 86 -14.03 20.69 -2.35
C GLU A 86 -12.74 20.43 -3.15
N SER A 87 -11.58 20.65 -2.54
CA SER A 87 -10.29 20.35 -3.16
C SER A 87 -9.90 18.87 -3.05
N ALA A 88 -10.53 18.10 -2.16
CA ALA A 88 -10.32 16.66 -2.02
C ALA A 88 -11.07 15.88 -3.12
N ASN A 89 -10.64 14.64 -3.38
CA ASN A 89 -11.36 13.77 -4.31
C ASN A 89 -12.67 13.36 -3.64
N GLY A 90 -13.77 13.30 -4.40
CA GLY A 90 -15.08 13.04 -3.79
C GLY A 90 -15.59 14.13 -2.82
N GLY A 91 -14.84 15.21 -2.60
CA GLY A 91 -15.20 16.34 -1.75
C GLY A 91 -14.98 16.12 -0.25
N LYS A 92 -14.30 15.05 0.16
CA LYS A 92 -14.00 14.75 1.57
C LYS A 92 -12.62 14.16 1.73
N TYR A 93 -12.12 14.20 2.96
CA TYR A 93 -10.87 13.53 3.33
C TYR A 93 -10.90 13.12 4.80
N VAL A 94 -9.97 12.25 5.17
CA VAL A 94 -9.76 11.76 6.54
C VAL A 94 -8.63 12.54 7.20
N THR A 95 -8.87 13.11 8.39
CA THR A 95 -7.84 13.77 9.21
C THR A 95 -7.69 13.10 10.58
N ASN A 96 -6.77 13.62 11.40
CA ASN A 96 -6.41 13.11 12.73
C ASN A 96 -5.86 11.66 12.72
N TRP A 97 -5.51 11.13 11.55
CA TRP A 97 -4.88 9.82 11.41
C TRP A 97 -3.36 9.90 11.68
N LYS A 98 -3.02 10.08 12.96
CA LYS A 98 -1.64 10.34 13.44
C LYS A 98 -1.11 9.32 14.44
N GLU A 99 -1.98 8.70 15.23
CA GLU A 99 -1.56 7.81 16.30
C GLU A 99 -0.86 6.57 15.72
N ARG A 100 0.27 6.18 16.30
CA ARG A 100 0.99 4.99 15.83
C ARG A 100 0.16 3.74 16.13
N TYR A 101 0.12 2.81 15.18
CA TYR A 101 -0.68 1.59 15.19
C TYR A 101 -2.17 1.77 14.89
N HIS A 102 -2.65 3.01 14.68
CA HIS A 102 -4.01 3.26 14.23
C HIS A 102 -4.16 2.82 12.76
N TYR A 103 -5.09 1.91 12.49
CA TYR A 103 -5.36 1.40 11.15
C TYR A 103 -6.74 1.80 10.60
N LEU A 104 -6.83 1.81 9.28
CA LEU A 104 -8.06 1.90 8.49
C LEU A 104 -8.11 0.70 7.53
N GLU A 105 -9.26 0.04 7.40
CA GLU A 105 -9.45 -1.12 6.51
C GLU A 105 -10.39 -0.81 5.36
N TYR A 106 -10.09 -1.39 4.21
CA TYR A 106 -10.79 -1.14 2.97
C TYR A 106 -11.08 -2.44 2.23
N LYS A 107 -12.19 -2.48 1.50
CA LYS A 107 -12.47 -3.56 0.53
C LYS A 107 -11.98 -3.15 -0.84
N VAL A 108 -11.26 -4.06 -1.49
CA VAL A 108 -10.59 -3.80 -2.76
C VAL A 108 -10.82 -4.96 -3.71
N THR A 109 -11.22 -4.63 -4.93
CA THR A 109 -11.32 -5.57 -6.05
C THR A 109 -10.63 -4.98 -7.27
N VAL A 110 -9.87 -5.79 -8.02
CA VAL A 110 -9.23 -5.34 -9.26
C VAL A 110 -9.88 -6.00 -10.48
N PRO A 111 -9.91 -5.33 -11.66
CA PRO A 111 -10.52 -5.88 -12.86
C PRO A 111 -9.60 -6.84 -13.65
N GLU A 112 -8.29 -6.79 -13.42
CA GLU A 112 -7.30 -7.61 -14.13
C GLU A 112 -6.35 -8.27 -13.13
N THR A 113 -5.93 -9.51 -13.42
CA THR A 113 -4.95 -10.20 -12.57
C THR A 113 -3.54 -9.70 -12.93
N GLY A 114 -2.79 -9.23 -11.94
CA GLY A 114 -1.41 -8.84 -12.18
C GLY A 114 -0.77 -8.02 -11.06
N LEU A 115 0.38 -7.45 -11.41
CA LEU A 115 1.16 -6.56 -10.55
C LEU A 115 0.76 -5.11 -10.79
N TYR A 116 0.49 -4.42 -9.69
CA TYR A 116 0.06 -3.03 -9.64
C TYR A 116 0.98 -2.18 -8.77
N SER A 117 0.95 -0.87 -8.94
CA SER A 117 1.55 0.08 -8.00
C SER A 117 0.49 0.76 -7.16
N LEU A 118 0.84 1.10 -5.93
CA LEU A 118 -0.02 1.83 -5.00
C LEU A 118 0.32 3.32 -5.05
N THR A 119 -0.70 4.16 -5.19
CA THR A 119 -0.59 5.62 -5.19
C THR A 119 -1.39 6.18 -4.03
N PHE A 120 -0.86 7.18 -3.32
CA PHE A 120 -1.57 7.91 -2.27
C PHE A 120 -1.81 9.33 -2.73
N ARG A 121 -2.98 9.88 -2.40
CA ARG A 121 -3.22 11.31 -2.36
C ARG A 121 -3.39 11.75 -0.91
N TYR A 122 -2.56 12.68 -0.48
CA TYR A 122 -2.52 13.16 0.90
C TYR A 122 -1.92 14.57 0.96
N ARG A 123 -2.11 15.26 2.08
CA ARG A 123 -1.35 16.45 2.46
C ARG A 123 -0.86 16.33 3.89
N ILE A 124 0.12 17.14 4.26
CA ILE A 124 0.60 17.19 5.64
C ILE A 124 -0.21 18.26 6.38
N PRO A 125 -0.92 17.93 7.47
CA PRO A 125 -1.66 18.95 8.20
C PRO A 125 -0.69 19.94 8.85
N ARG A 126 -1.14 21.19 9.07
CA ARG A 126 -0.32 22.26 9.65
C ARG A 126 0.31 21.87 11.00
N SER A 127 -0.39 21.07 11.79
CA SER A 127 0.07 20.56 13.09
C SER A 127 1.26 19.60 12.99
N GLU A 128 1.53 19.04 11.82
CA GLU A 128 2.57 18.02 11.57
C GLU A 128 3.74 18.57 10.75
N ARG A 129 3.82 19.90 10.56
CA ARG A 129 4.87 20.56 9.78
C ARG A 129 6.28 20.16 10.18
N GLU A 130 6.54 20.07 11.49
CA GLU A 130 7.85 19.74 12.05
C GLU A 130 8.14 18.23 12.09
N THR A 131 7.15 17.39 11.79
CA THR A 131 7.32 15.93 11.77
C THR A 131 8.20 15.51 10.60
N GLY A 132 9.31 14.80 10.86
CA GLY A 132 10.32 14.49 9.83
C GLY A 132 9.94 13.39 8.83
N PHE A 133 9.10 12.43 9.24
CA PHE A 133 8.76 11.26 8.43
C PHE A 133 7.28 10.89 8.57
N PHE A 134 6.65 10.59 7.44
CA PHE A 134 5.28 10.06 7.37
C PHE A 134 5.36 8.64 6.85
N VAL A 135 4.86 7.70 7.63
CA VAL A 135 5.02 6.28 7.36
C VAL A 135 3.70 5.58 7.55
N ARG A 136 3.32 4.76 6.57
CA ARG A 136 2.20 3.82 6.63
C ARG A 136 2.70 2.40 6.54
N GLY A 137 2.01 1.46 7.17
CA GLY A 137 2.14 0.03 6.91
C GLY A 137 0.96 -0.41 6.07
N MET A 138 1.13 -1.47 5.29
CA MET A 138 0.04 -2.11 4.55
C MET A 138 0.06 -3.61 4.76
N SER A 139 -1.12 -4.18 5.00
CA SER A 139 -1.38 -5.62 4.90
C SER A 139 -2.57 -5.88 3.99
N VAL A 140 -2.60 -7.07 3.40
CA VAL A 140 -3.68 -7.56 2.53
C VAL A 140 -4.16 -8.88 3.11
N ASN A 141 -5.44 -8.95 3.49
CA ASN A 141 -6.04 -10.08 4.21
C ASN A 141 -5.21 -10.46 5.46
N ASP A 142 -4.88 -9.46 6.28
CA ASP A 142 -4.03 -9.59 7.48
C ASP A 142 -2.58 -10.06 7.23
N VAL A 143 -2.18 -10.22 5.98
CA VAL A 143 -0.83 -10.63 5.60
C VAL A 143 -0.04 -9.44 5.10
N GLU A 144 1.15 -9.22 5.65
CA GLU A 144 2.10 -8.27 5.10
C GLU A 144 2.73 -8.85 3.81
N PRO A 145 2.54 -8.23 2.63
CA PRO A 145 3.02 -8.79 1.36
C PRO A 145 4.52 -9.02 1.34
N PHE A 146 5.30 -8.12 1.93
CA PHE A 146 6.75 -8.20 2.08
C PHE A 146 7.17 -7.26 3.21
N ALA A 147 8.30 -7.50 3.89
CA ALA A 147 8.68 -6.72 5.10
C ALA A 147 8.71 -5.18 4.94
N GLN A 148 8.96 -4.69 3.73
CA GLN A 148 8.94 -3.25 3.46
C GLN A 148 7.51 -2.68 3.36
N ALA A 149 6.50 -3.51 3.12
CA ALA A 149 5.09 -3.10 3.11
C ALA A 149 4.63 -2.62 4.49
N GLY A 150 5.23 -3.11 5.57
CA GLY A 150 5.03 -2.58 6.92
C GLY A 150 5.56 -1.16 7.14
N ARG A 151 6.35 -0.62 6.19
CA ARG A 151 7.02 0.70 6.28
C ARG A 151 7.08 1.43 4.93
N LEU A 152 5.93 1.83 4.44
CA LEU A 152 5.73 2.71 3.28
C LEU A 152 6.01 4.17 3.66
N THR A 153 7.06 4.77 3.11
CA THR A 153 7.40 6.18 3.35
C THR A 153 6.64 7.09 2.40
N LEU A 154 6.00 8.11 2.98
CA LEU A 154 5.32 9.19 2.28
C LEU A 154 6.17 10.46 2.41
N PRO A 155 6.81 10.94 1.33
CA PRO A 155 7.65 12.14 1.41
C PRO A 155 6.82 13.39 1.68
N LYS A 156 7.44 14.42 2.27
CA LYS A 156 6.89 15.78 2.16
C LYS A 156 6.92 16.17 0.68
N GLY A 157 5.90 16.89 0.20
CA GLY A 157 5.97 17.51 -1.13
C GLY A 157 7.28 18.30 -1.27
N GLU A 158 7.84 18.36 -2.49
CA GLU A 158 9.08 19.11 -2.70
C GLU A 158 8.82 20.60 -2.45
N THR A 159 9.42 21.15 -1.39
CA THR A 159 9.56 22.61 -1.27
C THR A 159 10.84 23.00 -2.00
N MET A 160 10.74 23.81 -3.05
CA MET A 160 11.94 24.35 -3.69
C MET A 160 12.77 25.14 -2.66
N PRO A 161 14.08 24.86 -2.50
CA PRO A 161 14.94 25.69 -1.67
C PRO A 161 15.00 27.11 -2.24
N GLY A 162 14.51 28.11 -1.49
CA GLY A 162 14.64 29.52 -1.85
C GLY A 162 13.43 30.19 -2.52
N SER A 163 12.25 29.57 -2.59
CA SER A 163 11.04 30.27 -3.04
C SER A 163 10.48 31.18 -1.93
N ALA A 164 10.91 32.45 -1.92
CA ALA A 164 10.30 33.51 -1.12
C ALA A 164 9.00 34.08 -1.73
N GLN A 165 8.48 33.47 -2.80
CA GLN A 165 7.21 33.80 -3.43
C GLN A 165 6.29 32.59 -3.32
N ILE A 166 5.37 32.66 -2.35
CA ILE A 166 4.31 31.70 -2.12
C ILE A 166 3.11 32.12 -2.98
N LEU A 167 2.87 31.39 -4.06
CA LEU A 167 1.50 31.13 -4.51
C LEU A 167 1.23 29.67 -4.08
N GLY A 168 0.69 29.49 -2.87
CA GLY A 168 0.48 28.17 -2.24
C GLY A 168 1.64 27.71 -1.34
N ASP A 169 1.32 27.23 -0.13
CA ASP A 169 2.31 26.67 0.80
C ASP A 169 2.49 25.17 0.46
N PRO A 170 3.61 24.76 -0.15
CA PRO A 170 3.82 23.42 -0.69
C PRO A 170 3.79 22.30 0.37
N TYR A 171 3.77 22.64 1.66
CA TYR A 171 3.57 21.67 2.74
C TYR A 171 2.11 21.22 2.88
N PHE A 172 1.15 22.06 2.49
CA PHE A 172 -0.27 21.88 2.78
C PHE A 172 -1.11 21.55 1.54
N ASP A 173 -0.50 21.51 0.36
CA ASP A 173 -1.22 21.16 -0.87
C ASP A 173 -1.32 19.65 -1.04
N TRP A 174 -2.40 19.23 -1.71
CA TRP A 174 -2.62 17.83 -2.07
C TRP A 174 -1.50 17.32 -2.94
N THR A 175 -0.83 16.27 -2.47
CA THR A 175 0.25 15.60 -3.17
C THR A 175 -0.19 14.20 -3.57
N VAL A 176 0.09 13.82 -4.82
CA VAL A 176 -0.18 12.47 -5.36
C VAL A 176 1.16 11.76 -5.58
N GLN A 177 1.40 10.64 -4.90
CA GLN A 177 2.68 9.93 -4.96
C GLN A 177 2.48 8.41 -5.04
N LYS A 178 3.21 7.77 -5.95
CA LYS A 178 3.41 6.33 -5.90
C LYS A 178 4.30 5.98 -4.73
N VAL A 179 3.93 4.94 -3.98
CA VAL A 179 4.77 4.48 -2.87
C VAL A 179 6.00 3.80 -3.44
N LYS A 180 7.16 4.37 -3.16
CA LYS A 180 8.45 3.90 -3.64
C LYS A 180 9.19 3.11 -2.58
N GLY A 181 9.92 2.12 -3.05
CA GLY A 181 10.91 1.38 -2.30
C GLY A 181 12.30 1.61 -2.85
N GLN A 182 13.26 1.64 -1.94
CA GLN A 182 14.66 1.57 -2.31
C GLN A 182 14.98 0.13 -2.74
N ILE A 183 15.26 -0.05 -4.03
CA ILE A 183 15.61 -1.36 -4.61
C ILE A 183 17.09 -1.63 -4.41
N ASP A 184 17.91 -0.60 -4.60
CA ASP A 184 19.32 -0.57 -4.26
C ASP A 184 19.72 0.85 -3.83
N GLN A 185 20.98 1.06 -3.49
CA GLN A 185 21.48 2.36 -3.01
C GLN A 185 21.31 3.52 -4.01
N TYR A 186 21.01 3.25 -5.28
CA TYR A 186 20.89 4.23 -6.36
C TYR A 186 19.52 4.24 -7.05
N LEU A 187 18.67 3.23 -6.79
CA LEU A 187 17.42 3.04 -7.49
C LEU A 187 16.25 2.99 -6.52
N GLU A 188 15.33 3.93 -6.70
CA GLU A 188 14.00 3.90 -6.11
C GLU A 188 12.98 3.61 -7.19
N GLU A 189 12.11 2.63 -6.92
CA GLU A 189 11.00 2.29 -7.79
C GLU A 189 9.72 2.10 -6.98
N PRO A 190 8.54 2.34 -7.57
CA PRO A 190 7.28 1.97 -6.95
C PRO A 190 7.26 0.49 -6.53
N TYR A 191 6.72 0.21 -5.34
CA TYR A 191 6.45 -1.15 -4.94
C TYR A 191 5.40 -1.79 -5.87
N LEU A 192 5.47 -3.12 -5.99
CA LEU A 192 4.53 -3.92 -6.75
C LEU A 192 3.75 -4.85 -5.83
N PHE A 193 2.44 -4.82 -6.00
CA PHE A 193 1.49 -5.65 -5.27
C PHE A 193 0.73 -6.52 -6.27
N TYR A 194 0.57 -7.79 -5.94
CA TYR A 194 -0.15 -8.74 -6.77
C TYR A 194 -1.61 -8.83 -6.35
N PHE A 195 -2.51 -8.71 -7.31
CA PHE A 195 -3.94 -8.89 -7.09
C PHE A 195 -4.54 -9.76 -8.20
N GLU A 196 -5.55 -10.55 -7.86
CA GLU A 196 -6.31 -11.39 -8.77
C GLU A 196 -7.61 -10.69 -9.17
N ALA A 197 -7.97 -10.81 -10.45
CA ALA A 197 -9.18 -10.21 -10.99
C ALA A 197 -10.43 -10.73 -10.27
N GLY A 198 -11.31 -9.82 -9.88
CA GLY A 198 -12.61 -10.14 -9.26
C GLY A 198 -12.54 -10.72 -7.84
N LYS A 199 -11.35 -10.93 -7.28
CA LYS A 199 -11.18 -11.33 -5.88
C LYS A 199 -11.28 -10.09 -4.99
N GLU A 200 -12.04 -10.23 -3.91
CA GLU A 200 -12.13 -9.21 -2.87
C GLU A 200 -10.99 -9.38 -1.87
N TYR A 201 -10.31 -8.28 -1.59
CA TYR A 201 -9.25 -8.19 -0.60
C TYR A 201 -9.63 -7.18 0.49
N THR A 202 -9.27 -7.49 1.74
CA THR A 202 -9.24 -6.51 2.83
C THR A 202 -7.85 -5.90 2.86
N VAL A 203 -7.73 -4.62 2.48
CA VAL A 203 -6.48 -3.87 2.59
C VAL A 203 -6.52 -3.05 3.87
N ARG A 204 -5.57 -3.30 4.79
CA ARG A 204 -5.41 -2.52 6.02
C ARG A 204 -4.21 -1.59 5.86
N LEU A 205 -4.44 -0.30 6.06
CA LEU A 205 -3.39 0.71 6.14
C LEU A 205 -3.21 1.12 7.60
N THR A 206 -1.97 1.06 8.09
CA THR A 206 -1.64 1.35 9.50
C THR A 206 -0.74 2.56 9.61
N SER A 207 -1.06 3.53 10.46
CA SER A 207 -0.15 4.62 10.80
C SER A 207 1.08 4.09 11.56
N ARG A 208 2.27 4.36 11.02
CA ARG A 208 3.57 4.00 11.65
C ARG A 208 4.33 5.22 12.14
N GLY A 209 4.01 6.40 11.60
CA GLY A 209 4.57 7.67 12.03
C GLY A 209 3.99 8.85 11.23
N GLY A 210 3.84 9.99 11.90
CA GLY A 210 3.35 11.24 11.34
C GLY A 210 1.86 11.23 10.94
N GLY A 211 1.16 12.32 11.28
CA GLY A 211 -0.20 12.56 10.83
C GLY A 211 -0.24 13.03 9.37
N ILE A 212 -1.23 12.57 8.62
CA ILE A 212 -1.55 13.08 7.29
C ILE A 212 -3.04 13.40 7.22
N ASP A 213 -3.40 14.35 6.38
CA ASP A 213 -4.75 14.44 5.83
C ASP A 213 -4.77 13.50 4.62
N PHE A 214 -5.59 12.47 4.70
CA PHE A 214 -5.63 11.37 3.75
C PHE A 214 -6.87 11.48 2.87
N ASP A 215 -6.68 11.56 1.56
CA ASP A 215 -7.78 11.74 0.59
C ASP A 215 -8.16 10.42 -0.04
N TYR A 216 -7.21 9.74 -0.69
CA TYR A 216 -7.44 8.39 -1.21
C TYR A 216 -6.14 7.61 -1.36
N PHE A 217 -6.27 6.30 -1.51
CA PHE A 217 -5.25 5.51 -2.19
C PHE A 217 -5.81 4.89 -3.47
N ALA A 218 -4.95 4.66 -4.44
CA ALA A 218 -5.33 4.12 -5.73
C ALA A 218 -4.42 2.97 -6.15
N ILE A 219 -5.05 1.94 -6.71
CA ILE A 219 -4.35 0.89 -7.44
C ILE A 219 -4.17 1.36 -8.88
N THR A 220 -2.90 1.54 -9.25
CA THR A 220 -2.48 2.22 -10.49
C THR A 220 -1.55 1.33 -11.31
N GLU A 221 -1.22 1.75 -12.54
CA GLU A 221 -0.32 0.99 -13.39
C GLU A 221 1.03 0.74 -12.69
N ALA A 222 1.51 -0.49 -12.82
CA ALA A 222 2.87 -0.84 -12.48
C ALA A 222 3.86 0.00 -13.29
N HIS A 223 4.93 0.44 -12.63
CA HIS A 223 6.02 1.10 -13.34
C HIS A 223 6.68 0.17 -14.36
N LYS A 224 7.27 0.77 -15.39
CA LYS A 224 8.20 0.06 -16.25
C LYS A 224 9.47 -0.24 -15.44
N PRO A 225 10.00 -1.46 -15.48
CA PRO A 225 11.27 -1.75 -14.82
C PRO A 225 12.36 -0.84 -15.39
N THR A 226 13.15 -0.23 -14.51
CA THR A 226 14.27 0.60 -14.94
C THR A 226 15.32 -0.29 -15.61
N PRO A 227 15.71 -0.01 -16.86
CA PRO A 227 16.76 -0.75 -17.53
C PRO A 227 18.07 -0.76 -16.71
N LYS A 228 18.68 -1.93 -16.54
CA LYS A 228 19.95 -2.09 -15.78
C LYS A 228 21.06 -1.15 -16.25
N ALA A 229 21.12 -0.87 -17.56
CA ALA A 229 22.09 0.06 -18.14
C ALA A 229 21.94 1.49 -17.58
N LEU A 230 20.70 1.96 -17.36
CA LEU A 230 20.44 3.28 -16.78
C LEU A 230 20.83 3.34 -15.30
N VAL A 231 20.60 2.24 -14.56
CA VAL A 231 21.07 2.13 -13.15
C VAL A 231 22.60 2.22 -13.09
N GLY A 232 23.29 1.50 -13.99
CA GLY A 232 24.75 1.55 -14.11
C GLY A 232 25.27 2.95 -14.45
N LEU A 233 24.61 3.66 -15.37
CA LEU A 233 24.97 5.04 -15.72
C LEU A 233 24.78 6.00 -14.56
N LYS A 234 23.67 5.91 -13.83
CA LYS A 234 23.42 6.73 -12.63
C LYS A 234 24.50 6.51 -11.57
N ARG A 235 24.84 5.25 -11.31
CA ARG A 235 25.93 4.87 -10.39
C ARG A 235 27.28 5.47 -10.81
N MET A 236 27.64 5.38 -12.09
CA MET A 236 28.87 5.98 -12.61
C MET A 236 28.88 7.50 -12.44
N TRP A 237 27.76 8.16 -12.74
CA TRP A 237 27.61 9.59 -12.59
C TRP A 237 27.77 10.03 -11.13
N GLU A 238 27.13 9.35 -10.18
CA GLU A 238 27.27 9.69 -8.75
C GLU A 238 28.70 9.46 -8.23
N MET A 239 29.36 8.38 -8.66
CA MET A 239 30.78 8.14 -8.34
C MET A 239 31.67 9.25 -8.90
N LEU A 240 31.42 9.68 -10.13
CA LEU A 240 32.13 10.79 -10.76
C LEU A 240 31.91 12.10 -9.97
N MET A 241 30.67 12.44 -9.65
CA MET A 241 30.34 13.65 -8.88
C MET A 241 30.93 13.62 -7.46
N ALA A 242 30.98 12.46 -6.81
CA ALA A 242 31.63 12.29 -5.52
C ALA A 242 33.15 12.53 -5.61
N SER A 243 33.81 12.10 -6.70
CA SER A 243 35.24 12.35 -6.91
C SER A 243 35.60 13.83 -7.01
N PHE A 244 34.68 14.66 -7.54
CA PHE A 244 34.86 16.11 -7.62
C PHE A 244 34.57 16.84 -6.30
N LYS A 245 33.84 16.21 -5.37
CA LYS A 245 33.53 16.76 -4.04
C LYS A 245 34.54 16.37 -2.96
N ALA A 246 35.50 15.50 -3.27
CA ALA A 246 36.57 15.15 -2.34
C ALA A 246 37.37 16.43 -2.00
N PRO A 247 37.56 16.77 -0.70
CA PRO A 247 38.29 17.96 -0.33
C PRO A 247 39.72 17.86 -0.88
N LYS A 248 40.16 18.91 -1.59
CA LYS A 248 41.57 19.04 -1.96
C LYS A 248 42.38 19.05 -0.66
N LYS A 249 43.25 18.05 -0.50
CA LYS A 249 44.24 18.02 0.57
C LYS A 249 45.20 19.18 0.43
#